data_AF-A0AAJ1TMF4-F1
#
_entry.id   AF-A0AAJ1TMF4-F1
#
_cell.length_a   1.000
_cell.length_b   1.000
_cell.length_c   1.000
_cell.angle_alpha   90.00
_cell.angle_beta   90.00
_cell.angle_gamma   90.00
#
_symmetry.space_group_name_H-M   'P 1'
#
loop_
_entity.id
_entity.type
_entity.pdbx_description
1 polymer ?
#
loop_
_entity_poly.entity_id
_entity_poly.type
_entity_poly.pdbx_seq_one_letter_code
_entity_poly.pdbx_strand_id
1 'polypeptide(L)'
;MIREAFCGERKPSVIRYWDDSRENSIGVVIASDSPTKGYTSYSTVGLWEHSIDRFVDGVPLRVEIAGSCISDFESFPNMVSTCAFNIINSGYTIFPGAIYPDVVRMYMSDSQMQHAFFAPPFYGKEN
;
A
#
# COMPACT_ATOMS: atom_id res chain seq x y z
N MET A 1 -5.61 2.95 14.31
CA MET A 1 -4.84 2.11 13.36
C MET A 1 -3.69 2.85 12.68
N ILE A 2 -3.85 3.67 11.62
CA ILE A 2 -2.69 4.26 10.89
C ILE A 2 -1.82 5.17 11.76
N ARG A 3 -2.42 6.02 12.60
CA ARG A 3 -1.65 6.91 13.51
C ARG A 3 -0.80 6.12 14.51
N GLU A 4 -1.40 5.13 15.15
CA GLU A 4 -0.72 4.28 16.15
C GLU A 4 0.33 3.37 15.50
N ALA A 5 0.05 2.83 14.31
CA ALA A 5 0.94 1.90 13.62
C ALA A 5 2.14 2.60 12.96
N PHE A 6 1.98 3.81 12.42
CA PHE A 6 3.00 4.44 11.58
C PHE A 6 3.53 5.77 12.09
N CYS A 7 2.84 6.49 12.97
CA CYS A 7 3.16 7.92 13.17
C CYS A 7 3.45 8.30 14.62
N GLY A 8 3.03 7.49 15.59
CA GLY A 8 3.02 7.91 17.00
C GLY A 8 2.21 9.19 17.15
N GLU A 9 2.79 10.21 17.79
CA GLU A 9 2.17 11.53 17.94
C GLU A 9 2.27 12.43 16.70
N ARG A 10 3.08 12.07 15.70
CA ARG A 10 3.24 12.86 14.47
C ARG A 10 2.00 12.78 13.60
N LYS A 11 1.70 13.85 12.88
CA LYS A 11 0.60 13.89 11.92
C LYS A 11 1.13 13.47 10.54
N PRO A 12 0.71 12.32 9.97
CA PRO A 12 1.10 11.97 8.61
C PRO A 12 0.47 12.92 7.60
N SER A 13 1.10 13.06 6.44
CA SER A 13 0.46 13.64 5.27
C SER A 13 -0.37 12.57 4.54
N VAL A 14 -1.39 13.00 3.80
CA VAL A 14 -2.18 12.14 2.92
C VAL A 14 -2.19 12.78 1.55
N ILE A 15 -1.74 12.05 0.54
CA ILE A 15 -1.76 12.48 -0.86
C ILE A 15 -2.82 11.63 -1.59
N ARG A 16 -3.64 12.27 -2.43
CA ARG A 16 -4.63 11.58 -3.25
C ARG A 16 -4.04 11.25 -4.63
N TYR A 17 -4.08 9.98 -4.98
CA TYR A 17 -3.71 9.45 -6.29
C TYR A 17 -4.96 9.16 -7.10
N TRP A 18 -4.86 9.30 -8.42
CA TRP A 18 -5.93 9.03 -9.38
C TRP A 18 -5.47 7.97 -10.37
N ASP A 19 -6.40 7.17 -10.86
CA ASP A 19 -6.15 6.33 -12.03
C ASP A 19 -6.06 7.18 -13.31
N ASP A 20 -5.62 6.54 -14.41
CA ASP A 20 -5.40 7.23 -15.68
C ASP A 20 -6.69 7.86 -16.25
N SER A 21 -7.84 7.21 -16.04
CA SER A 21 -9.16 7.75 -16.44
C SER A 21 -9.67 8.85 -15.50
N ARG A 22 -9.06 9.01 -14.32
CA ARG A 22 -9.51 9.90 -13.22
C ARG A 22 -10.92 9.60 -12.71
N GLU A 23 -11.34 8.35 -12.82
CA GLU A 23 -12.64 7.89 -12.31
C GLU A 23 -12.52 7.41 -10.87
N ASN A 24 -11.37 6.84 -10.51
CA ASN A 24 -11.08 6.34 -9.17
C ASN A 24 -9.95 7.12 -8.52
N SER A 25 -9.99 7.21 -7.20
CA SER A 25 -8.89 7.79 -6.42
C SER A 25 -8.64 7.02 -5.14
N ILE A 26 -7.39 7.00 -4.71
CA ILE A 26 -6.98 6.39 -3.46
C ILE A 26 -6.12 7.38 -2.66
N GLY A 27 -6.37 7.48 -1.35
CA GLY A 27 -5.48 8.20 -0.45
C GLY A 27 -4.25 7.35 -0.14
N VAL A 28 -3.06 7.94 -0.12
CA VAL A 28 -1.85 7.32 0.40
C VAL A 28 -1.32 8.18 1.54
N VAL A 29 -1.31 7.59 2.73
CA VAL A 29 -0.63 8.13 3.91
C VAL A 29 0.87 8.06 3.71
N ILE A 30 1.56 9.11 4.13
CA ILE A 30 3.03 9.19 4.12
C ILE A 30 3.48 9.59 5.53
N ALA A 31 4.26 8.71 6.14
CA ALA A 31 4.81 8.88 7.48
C ALA A 31 6.34 8.80 7.43
N SER A 32 6.98 9.96 7.32
CA SER A 32 8.45 10.08 7.28
C SER A 32 9.11 9.69 8.59
N ASP A 33 10.36 9.24 8.51
CA ASP A 33 11.14 8.72 9.64
C ASP A 33 10.36 7.69 10.47
N SER A 34 9.70 6.77 9.78
CA SER A 34 8.92 5.67 10.33
C SER A 34 9.05 4.42 9.46
N PRO A 35 9.33 3.24 10.04
CA PRO A 35 9.37 2.94 11.48
C PRO A 35 10.62 3.45 12.20
N THR A 36 11.66 3.85 11.46
CA THR A 36 12.89 4.43 11.98
C THR A 36 13.37 5.55 11.07
N LYS A 37 14.34 6.34 11.56
CA LYS A 37 14.92 7.46 10.81
C LYS A 37 15.49 6.98 9.46
N GLY A 38 15.22 7.75 8.39
CA GLY A 38 15.64 7.43 7.02
C GLY A 38 14.75 6.43 6.28
N TYR A 39 13.65 5.98 6.91
CA TYR A 39 12.59 5.22 6.26
C TYR A 39 11.29 6.01 6.27
N THR A 40 10.49 5.85 5.22
CA THR A 40 9.14 6.38 5.15
C THR A 40 8.16 5.22 5.07
N SER A 41 7.10 5.28 5.87
CA SER A 41 6.00 4.32 5.81
C SER A 41 4.83 4.89 5.02
N TYR A 42 4.18 4.00 4.29
CA TYR A 42 3.08 4.29 3.38
C TYR A 42 1.93 3.34 3.65
N SER A 43 0.71 3.85 3.56
CA SER A 43 -0.50 3.04 3.62
C SER A 43 -1.55 3.62 2.71
N THR A 44 -2.31 2.78 2.02
CA THR A 44 -3.55 3.22 1.40
C THR A 44 -4.55 3.68 2.48
N VAL A 45 -5.45 4.57 2.08
CA VAL A 45 -6.62 5.01 2.84
C VAL A 45 -7.80 5.06 1.89
N GLY A 46 -8.80 4.25 2.18
CA GLY A 46 -10.03 4.14 1.39
C GLY A 46 -10.12 2.86 0.57
N LEU A 47 -9.07 2.02 0.53
CA LEU A 47 -9.12 0.76 -0.20
C LEU A 47 -10.15 -0.19 0.41
N TRP A 48 -10.37 -0.09 1.72
CA TRP A 48 -11.39 -0.83 2.46
C TRP A 48 -12.83 -0.57 1.99
N GLU A 49 -13.09 0.48 1.21
CA GLU A 49 -14.41 0.75 0.62
C GLU A 49 -14.69 -0.17 -0.58
N HIS A 50 -13.66 -0.80 -1.14
CA HIS A 50 -13.75 -1.68 -2.29
C HIS A 50 -13.80 -3.16 -1.88
N SER A 51 -14.56 -3.95 -2.64
CA SER A 51 -14.61 -5.40 -2.43
C SER A 51 -13.30 -6.05 -2.85
N ILE A 52 -12.87 -7.05 -2.09
CA ILE A 52 -11.82 -8.00 -2.49
C ILE A 52 -12.37 -9.41 -2.74
N ASP A 53 -13.70 -9.53 -2.77
CA ASP A 53 -14.45 -10.79 -2.98
C ASP A 53 -14.04 -11.93 -2.03
N ARG A 54 -13.70 -11.57 -0.79
CA ARG A 54 -13.39 -12.51 0.30
C ARG A 54 -14.32 -12.29 1.47
N PHE A 55 -14.76 -13.39 2.06
CA PHE A 55 -15.72 -13.43 3.16
C PHE A 55 -15.31 -14.46 4.21
N VAL A 56 -15.63 -14.19 5.47
CA VAL A 56 -15.55 -15.15 6.58
C VAL A 56 -16.90 -15.13 7.27
N ASP A 57 -17.57 -16.29 7.33
CA ASP A 57 -18.91 -16.43 7.93
C ASP A 57 -19.94 -15.40 7.42
N GLY A 58 -19.88 -15.08 6.13
CA GLY A 58 -20.76 -14.09 5.49
C GLY A 58 -20.35 -12.63 5.71
N VAL A 59 -19.32 -12.36 6.50
CA VAL A 59 -18.77 -11.01 6.72
C VAL A 59 -17.72 -10.71 5.65
N PRO A 60 -17.85 -9.61 4.89
CA PRO A 60 -16.87 -9.23 3.88
C PRO A 60 -15.55 -8.80 4.53
N LEU A 61 -14.45 -9.38 4.06
CA LEU A 61 -13.11 -8.93 4.42
C LEU A 61 -12.76 -7.65 3.65
N ARG A 62 -11.96 -6.79 4.30
CA ARG A 62 -11.44 -5.52 3.77
C ARG A 62 -9.95 -5.41 4.07
N VAL A 63 -9.24 -4.61 3.28
CA VAL A 63 -7.80 -4.43 3.43
C VAL A 63 -7.38 -2.98 3.22
N GLU A 64 -6.26 -2.63 3.84
CA GLU A 64 -5.38 -1.56 3.40
C GLU A 64 -4.03 -2.19 3.05
N ILE A 65 -3.35 -1.63 2.07
CA ILE A 65 -1.98 -2.01 1.71
C ILE A 65 -1.03 -1.07 2.42
N ALA A 66 -0.06 -1.63 3.13
CA ALA A 66 1.00 -0.87 3.78
C ALA A 66 2.38 -1.39 3.39
N GLY A 67 3.35 -0.48 3.38
CA GLY A 67 4.74 -0.75 3.05
C GLY A 67 5.65 0.35 3.58
N SER A 68 6.95 0.07 3.70
CA SER A 68 7.94 1.07 4.07
C SER A 68 9.16 0.93 3.17
N CYS A 69 9.79 2.05 2.82
CA CYS A 69 11.03 2.07 2.04
C CYS A 69 11.97 3.16 2.55
N ILE A 70 13.20 3.18 2.05
CA ILE A 70 14.15 4.28 2.30
C ILE A 70 13.51 5.59 1.84
N SER A 71 13.65 6.65 2.63
CA SER A 71 12.91 7.91 2.44
C SER A 71 13.20 8.61 1.10
N ASP A 72 14.39 8.41 0.54
CA ASP A 72 14.79 9.01 -0.74
C ASP A 72 14.16 8.30 -1.96
N PHE A 73 13.39 7.24 -1.72
CA PHE A 73 12.74 6.48 -2.79
C PHE A 73 11.34 7.02 -3.12
N GLU A 74 11.30 8.05 -3.98
CA GLU A 74 10.09 8.83 -4.29
C GLU A 74 8.99 8.07 -5.04
N SER A 75 9.33 6.98 -5.75
CA SER A 75 8.36 6.24 -6.58
C SER A 75 7.49 5.27 -5.77
N PHE A 76 7.87 4.91 -4.55
CA PHE A 76 7.15 3.94 -3.72
C PHE A 76 5.65 4.23 -3.51
N PRO A 77 5.21 5.45 -3.17
CA PRO A 77 3.78 5.73 -3.01
C PRO A 77 2.99 5.54 -4.31
N ASN A 78 3.62 5.75 -5.48
CA ASN A 78 2.99 5.42 -6.76
C ASN A 78 2.78 3.91 -6.88
N MET A 79 3.80 3.09 -6.58
CA MET A 79 3.68 1.63 -6.59
C MET A 79 2.57 1.13 -5.66
N VAL A 80 2.46 1.71 -4.45
CA VAL A 80 1.38 1.40 -3.50
C VAL A 80 0.01 1.75 -4.09
N SER A 81 -0.12 2.91 -4.72
CA SER A 81 -1.37 3.31 -5.40
C SER A 81 -1.72 2.41 -6.59
N THR A 82 -0.73 1.97 -7.40
CA THR A 82 -0.94 1.02 -8.50
C THR A 82 -1.48 -0.31 -7.98
N CYS A 83 -0.94 -0.83 -6.88
CA CYS A 83 -1.47 -2.04 -6.27
C CYS A 83 -2.95 -1.86 -5.85
N ALA A 84 -3.32 -0.70 -5.32
CA ALA A 84 -4.72 -0.40 -5.01
C ALA A 84 -5.57 -0.38 -6.29
N PHE A 85 -5.13 0.29 -7.35
CA PHE A 85 -5.85 0.33 -8.62
C PHE A 85 -5.94 -1.03 -9.33
N ASN A 86 -4.97 -1.93 -9.15
CA ASN A 86 -5.10 -3.30 -9.65
C ASN A 86 -6.29 -4.03 -9.02
N ILE A 87 -6.58 -3.78 -7.73
CA ILE A 87 -7.77 -4.31 -7.05
C ILE A 87 -9.02 -3.62 -7.59
N ILE A 88 -9.04 -2.28 -7.56
CA ILE A 88 -10.22 -1.46 -7.88
C ILE A 88 -10.66 -1.63 -9.34
N ASN A 89 -9.71 -1.53 -10.27
CA ASN A 89 -9.98 -1.43 -11.71
C ASN A 89 -9.87 -2.77 -12.43
N SER A 90 -9.15 -3.74 -11.87
CA SER A 90 -8.80 -4.99 -12.56
C SER A 90 -9.15 -6.26 -11.77
N GLY A 91 -9.76 -6.12 -10.58
CA GLY A 91 -10.21 -7.27 -9.79
C GLY A 91 -9.08 -8.16 -9.30
N TYR A 92 -7.86 -7.63 -9.16
CA TYR A 92 -6.75 -8.40 -8.62
C TYR A 92 -7.09 -8.86 -7.20
N THR A 93 -6.90 -10.15 -6.94
CA THR A 93 -7.09 -10.70 -5.59
C THR A 93 -5.94 -10.28 -4.67
N ILE A 94 -6.21 -10.11 -3.39
CA ILE A 94 -5.20 -9.84 -2.37
C ILE A 94 -5.33 -10.80 -1.19
N PHE A 95 -4.19 -11.39 -0.82
CA PHE A 95 -4.03 -12.30 0.32
C PHE A 95 -2.52 -12.48 0.59
N PRO A 96 -2.11 -12.92 1.78
CA PRO A 96 -0.73 -13.31 2.04
C PRO A 96 -0.20 -14.32 1.02
N GLY A 97 0.86 -13.97 0.30
CA GLY A 97 1.44 -14.76 -0.78
C GLY A 97 1.05 -14.30 -2.20
N ALA A 98 0.13 -13.34 -2.34
CA ALA A 98 -0.20 -12.77 -3.65
C ALA A 98 1.02 -12.04 -4.26
N ILE A 99 1.13 -12.09 -5.60
CA ILE A 99 2.16 -11.39 -6.37
C ILE A 99 1.48 -10.55 -7.44
N TYR A 100 1.77 -9.24 -7.47
CA TYR A 100 1.34 -8.36 -8.57
C TYR A 100 2.52 -8.16 -9.51
N PRO A 101 2.46 -8.71 -10.74
CA PRO A 101 3.56 -8.60 -11.66
C PRO A 101 3.77 -7.15 -12.12
N ASP A 102 5.03 -6.78 -12.34
CA ASP A 102 5.44 -5.61 -13.12
C ASP A 102 5.12 -4.23 -12.52
N VAL A 103 4.51 -4.18 -11.34
CA VAL A 103 4.24 -2.94 -10.60
C VAL A 103 5.52 -2.12 -10.40
N VAL A 104 6.63 -2.78 -10.04
CA VAL A 104 7.91 -2.08 -9.85
C VAL A 104 8.48 -1.64 -11.19
N ARG A 105 8.36 -2.47 -12.24
CA ARG A 105 8.84 -2.18 -13.60
C ARG A 105 8.21 -0.91 -14.18
N MET A 106 6.97 -0.58 -13.81
CA MET A 106 6.29 0.65 -14.25
C MET A 106 6.99 1.94 -13.80
N TYR A 107 7.76 1.89 -12.70
CA TYR A 107 8.43 3.07 -12.13
C TYR A 107 9.96 2.92 -12.11
N MET A 108 10.47 1.70 -12.24
CA MET A 108 11.89 1.36 -12.27
C MET A 108 12.13 0.22 -13.27
N SER A 109 12.20 0.54 -14.56
CA SER A 109 12.36 -0.46 -15.63
C SER A 109 13.61 -1.32 -15.46
N ASP A 110 14.68 -0.74 -14.91
CA ASP A 110 16.00 -1.37 -14.82
C ASP A 110 16.21 -2.16 -13.51
N SER A 111 15.20 -2.14 -12.62
CA SER A 111 15.23 -2.91 -11.38
C SER A 111 15.21 -4.41 -11.66
N GLN A 112 16.07 -5.17 -10.97
CA GLN A 112 16.02 -6.64 -10.97
C GLN A 112 14.77 -7.17 -10.26
N MET A 113 14.22 -6.43 -9.30
CA MET A 113 12.95 -6.74 -8.64
C MET A 113 11.83 -6.01 -9.37
N GLN A 114 10.99 -6.74 -10.11
CA GLN A 114 9.96 -6.15 -10.98
C GLN A 114 8.53 -6.25 -10.42
N HIS A 115 8.28 -7.08 -9.42
CA HIS A 115 6.94 -7.44 -8.94
C HIS A 115 6.72 -6.99 -7.48
N ALA A 116 5.46 -6.88 -7.06
CA ALA A 116 5.09 -6.66 -5.66
C ALA A 116 4.62 -7.97 -5.02
N PHE A 117 5.16 -8.32 -3.86
CA PHE A 117 4.75 -9.49 -3.06
C PHE A 117 4.03 -9.02 -1.80
N PHE A 118 2.89 -9.64 -1.48
CA PHE A 118 2.08 -9.29 -0.32
C PHE A 118 2.31 -10.28 0.83
N ALA A 119 2.76 -9.77 1.96
CA ALA A 119 2.90 -10.53 3.20
C ALA A 119 1.88 -10.03 4.24
N PRO A 120 1.59 -10.82 5.29
CA PRO A 120 0.92 -10.29 6.47
C PRO A 120 1.69 -9.08 7.02
N PRO A 121 1.01 -8.09 7.61
CA PRO A 121 1.70 -6.94 8.20
C PRO A 121 2.67 -7.41 9.29
N PHE A 122 3.94 -7.00 9.18
CA PHE A 122 5.01 -7.37 10.11
C PHE A 122 5.44 -6.20 11.01
N TYR A 123 4.54 -5.24 11.25
CA TYR A 123 4.85 -4.03 12.01
C TYR A 123 4.71 -4.26 13.53
N GLY A 124 5.81 -4.65 14.20
CA GLY A 124 6.05 -4.40 15.63
C GLY A 124 6.28 -5.62 16.56
N LYS A 125 7.55 -5.81 16.98
CA LYS A 125 8.16 -6.62 18.07
C LYS A 125 7.76 -8.10 18.24
N GLU A 126 8.68 -9.01 17.93
CA GLU A 126 9.07 -10.04 18.90
C GLU A 126 10.00 -9.37 19.93
N ASN A 127 9.54 -9.29 21.19
CA ASN A 127 10.24 -8.83 22.41
C ASN A 127 10.41 -7.31 22.62
#